data_AF-M3A3K8-F1
#
_entry.id   AF-M3A3K8-F1
#
_cell.length_a   1.000
_cell.length_b   1.000
_cell.length_c   1.000
_cell.angle_alpha   90.00
_cell.angle_beta   90.00
_cell.angle_gamma   90.00
#
_symmetry.space_group_name_H-M   'P 1'
#
loop_
_entity.id
_entity.type
_entity.pdbx_description
1 polymer ?
#
loop_
_entity_poly.entity_id
_entity_poly.type
_entity_poly.pdbx_seq_one_letter_code
_entity_poly.pdbx_strand_id
1 'polypeptide(L)'
;STDQVDSLTSTQVSGLSTTQLNALQTTDVAALTTTQARSLTSAQVSGLTTTQVNALETTDVAALTVTQVGNLTTTQTGALTTTTLSGITSTQVAALTTTQINALSTTNAAALSTTQIDGLSAAQVSGLSTTTLNALSTTGVASLSSTQAAGITSTQS
;
A
#
# COMPACT_ATOMS: atom_id res chain seq x y z
N SER A 1 -6.53 -20.75 15.32
CA SER A 1 -5.89 -21.46 14.20
C SER A 1 -6.35 -20.79 12.92
N THR A 2 -5.61 -20.97 11.83
CA THR A 2 -5.95 -20.45 10.50
C THR A 2 -7.36 -20.84 10.08
N ASP A 3 -7.78 -22.09 10.33
CA ASP A 3 -9.14 -22.57 10.04
C ASP A 3 -10.25 -21.73 10.71
N GLN A 4 -9.99 -21.19 11.92
CA GLN A 4 -10.96 -20.34 12.59
C GLN A 4 -11.08 -18.98 11.90
N VAL A 5 -9.96 -18.44 11.39
CA VAL A 5 -9.96 -17.18 10.65
C VAL A 5 -10.66 -17.35 9.30
N ASP A 6 -10.37 -18.43 8.57
CA ASP A 6 -11.03 -18.75 7.30
C ASP A 6 -12.55 -18.87 7.44
N SER A 7 -13.02 -19.36 8.60
CA SER A 7 -14.45 -19.52 8.88
C SER A 7 -15.21 -18.22 9.17
N LEU A 8 -14.53 -17.09 9.40
CA LEU A 8 -15.18 -15.83 9.72
C LEU A 8 -15.93 -15.24 8.53
N THR A 9 -17.16 -14.80 8.74
CA THR A 9 -17.87 -14.01 7.72
C THR A 9 -17.30 -12.59 7.61
N SER A 10 -17.47 -11.93 6.46
CA SER A 10 -17.10 -10.52 6.29
C SER A 10 -17.72 -9.60 7.34
N THR A 11 -18.96 -9.86 7.77
CA THR A 11 -19.61 -9.09 8.84
C THR A 11 -18.87 -9.27 10.16
N GLN A 12 -18.49 -10.50 10.52
CA GLN A 12 -17.72 -10.76 11.73
C GLN A 12 -16.34 -10.10 11.67
N VAL A 13 -15.66 -10.17 10.53
CA VAL A 13 -14.35 -9.52 10.33
C VAL A 13 -14.46 -8.01 10.48
N SER A 14 -15.45 -7.36 9.85
CA SER A 14 -15.66 -5.91 9.97
C SER A 14 -16.03 -5.46 11.40
N GLY A 15 -16.52 -6.39 12.24
CA GLY A 15 -16.88 -6.15 13.64
C GLY A 15 -15.72 -6.36 14.63
N LEU A 16 -14.56 -6.85 14.20
CA LEU A 16 -13.41 -7.04 15.10
C LEU A 16 -12.82 -5.70 15.53
N SER A 17 -12.45 -5.58 16.81
CA SER A 17 -11.65 -4.44 17.26
C SER A 17 -10.21 -4.53 16.73
N THR A 18 -9.52 -3.39 16.65
CA THR A 18 -8.09 -3.35 16.33
C THR A 18 -7.25 -4.17 17.31
N THR A 19 -7.64 -4.22 18.60
CA THR A 19 -6.98 -5.08 19.60
C THR A 19 -7.11 -6.56 19.25
N GLN A 20 -8.30 -7.01 18.85
CA GLN A 20 -8.50 -8.41 18.44
C GLN A 20 -7.73 -8.73 17.16
N LEU A 21 -7.71 -7.82 16.18
CA LEU A 21 -6.91 -7.98 14.97
C LEU A 21 -5.42 -8.05 15.28
N ASN A 22 -4.90 -7.18 16.15
CA ASN A 22 -3.49 -7.15 16.54
C ASN A 22 -3.07 -8.35 17.41
N ALA A 23 -4.04 -9.09 17.96
CA ALA A 23 -3.78 -10.35 18.66
C ALA A 23 -3.63 -11.56 17.71
N LEU A 24 -4.01 -11.42 16.44
CA LEU A 24 -3.84 -12.48 15.43
C LEU A 24 -2.36 -12.68 15.09
N GLN A 25 -1.95 -13.93 14.96
CA GLN A 25 -0.62 -14.26 14.46
C GLN A 25 -0.52 -13.92 12.97
N THR A 26 0.68 -13.73 12.45
CA THR A 26 0.89 -13.44 11.02
C THR A 26 0.39 -14.58 10.13
N THR A 27 0.42 -15.82 10.61
CA THR A 27 -0.16 -16.97 9.90
C THR A 27 -1.68 -16.90 9.80
N ASP A 28 -2.34 -16.37 10.83
CA ASP A 28 -3.79 -16.15 10.81
C ASP A 28 -4.14 -15.01 9.84
N VAL A 29 -3.32 -13.95 9.80
CA VAL A 29 -3.51 -12.84 8.84
C VAL A 29 -3.28 -13.28 7.40
N ALA A 30 -2.26 -14.11 7.15
CA ALA A 30 -2.00 -14.69 5.83
C ALA A 30 -3.10 -15.66 5.37
N ALA A 31 -3.88 -16.22 6.30
CA ALA A 31 -5.00 -17.10 5.98
C ALA A 31 -6.29 -16.34 5.63
N LEU A 32 -6.33 -15.01 5.84
CA LEU A 32 -7.49 -14.21 5.45
C LEU A 32 -7.79 -14.40 3.96
N THR A 33 -9.04 -14.66 3.65
CA THR A 33 -9.48 -14.64 2.25
C THR A 33 -9.53 -13.21 1.72
N THR A 34 -9.39 -13.05 0.41
CA THR A 34 -9.57 -11.76 -0.29
C THR A 34 -10.88 -11.03 0.08
N THR A 35 -11.96 -11.79 0.32
CA THR A 35 -13.27 -11.24 0.72
C THR A 35 -13.25 -10.73 2.15
N GLN A 36 -12.55 -11.41 3.06
CA GLN A 36 -12.36 -10.95 4.44
C GLN A 36 -11.43 -9.74 4.50
N ALA A 37 -10.29 -9.75 3.80
CA ALA A 37 -9.37 -8.61 3.72
C ALA A 37 -10.09 -7.36 3.18
N ARG A 38 -10.87 -7.50 2.11
CA ARG A 38 -11.69 -6.41 1.56
C ARG A 38 -12.78 -5.92 2.52
N SER A 39 -13.24 -6.75 3.46
CA SER A 39 -14.26 -6.38 4.45
C SER A 39 -13.73 -5.59 5.65
N LEU A 40 -12.41 -5.52 5.84
CA LEU A 40 -11.80 -4.70 6.89
C LEU A 40 -12.19 -3.23 6.70
N THR A 41 -12.55 -2.55 7.77
CA THR A 41 -12.74 -1.10 7.75
C THR A 41 -11.40 -0.38 7.62
N SER A 42 -11.40 0.85 7.13
CA SER A 42 -10.17 1.66 7.05
C SER A 42 -9.50 1.84 8.42
N ALA A 43 -10.30 1.98 9.49
CA ALA A 43 -9.79 2.08 10.86
C ALA A 43 -9.08 0.80 11.32
N GLN A 44 -9.63 -0.37 10.97
CA GLN A 44 -8.98 -1.66 11.21
C GLN A 44 -7.66 -1.76 10.44
N VAL A 45 -7.64 -1.39 9.15
CA VAL A 45 -6.43 -1.41 8.31
C VAL A 45 -5.35 -0.50 8.86
N SER A 46 -5.67 0.74 9.25
CA SER A 46 -4.69 1.65 9.88
C SER A 46 -4.21 1.19 11.26
N GLY A 47 -4.98 0.31 11.91
CA GLY A 47 -4.68 -0.24 13.23
C GLY A 47 -3.79 -1.48 13.20
N LEU A 48 -3.63 -2.13 12.05
CA LEU A 48 -2.76 -3.31 11.89
C LEU A 48 -1.30 -2.96 12.18
N THR A 49 -0.56 -3.89 12.77
CA THR A 49 0.89 -3.75 12.88
C THR A 49 1.57 -3.84 11.51
N THR A 50 2.78 -3.29 11.37
CA THR A 50 3.57 -3.38 10.12
C THR A 50 3.84 -4.84 9.73
N THR A 51 4.06 -5.71 10.71
CA THR A 51 4.26 -7.15 10.50
C THR A 51 3.01 -7.81 9.94
N GLN A 52 1.82 -7.44 10.43
CA GLN A 52 0.56 -7.99 9.92
C GLN A 52 0.22 -7.46 8.53
N VAL A 53 0.47 -6.18 8.24
CA VAL A 53 0.32 -5.64 6.88
C VAL A 53 1.20 -6.42 5.89
N ASN A 54 2.42 -6.76 6.28
CA ASN A 54 3.32 -7.58 5.46
C ASN A 54 3.04 -9.08 5.48
N ALA A 55 2.08 -9.54 6.29
CA ALA A 55 1.62 -10.92 6.30
C ALA A 55 0.43 -11.15 5.37
N LEU A 56 -0.23 -10.09 4.89
CA LEU A 56 -1.27 -10.20 3.86
C LEU A 56 -0.68 -10.75 2.56
N GLU A 57 -1.36 -11.69 1.93
CA GLU A 57 -0.95 -12.17 0.63
C GLU A 57 -1.14 -11.07 -0.43
N THR A 58 -0.35 -11.10 -1.50
CA THR A 58 -0.41 -10.06 -2.54
C THR A 58 -1.78 -10.00 -3.22
N THR A 59 -2.50 -11.11 -3.29
CA THR A 59 -3.89 -11.20 -3.77
C THR A 59 -4.87 -10.48 -2.84
N ASP A 60 -4.66 -10.53 -1.52
CA ASP A 60 -5.49 -9.83 -0.56
C ASP A 60 -5.20 -8.33 -0.59
N VAL A 61 -3.93 -7.96 -0.69
CA VAL A 61 -3.50 -6.57 -0.87
C VAL A 61 -4.12 -5.98 -2.13
N ALA A 62 -4.11 -6.70 -3.24
CA ALA A 62 -4.75 -6.27 -4.49
C ALA A 62 -6.28 -6.15 -4.36
N ALA A 63 -6.92 -6.92 -3.48
CA ALA A 63 -8.36 -6.90 -3.23
C ALA A 63 -8.81 -5.74 -2.33
N LEU A 64 -7.89 -5.14 -1.56
CA LEU A 64 -8.17 -3.96 -0.74
C LEU A 64 -8.73 -2.82 -1.61
N THR A 65 -9.70 -2.10 -1.06
CA THR A 65 -10.23 -0.89 -1.67
C THR A 65 -9.21 0.24 -1.65
N VAL A 66 -9.36 1.19 -2.58
CA VAL A 66 -8.57 2.43 -2.60
C VAL A 66 -8.65 3.21 -1.28
N THR A 67 -9.81 3.18 -0.60
CA THR A 67 -10.01 3.86 0.69
C THR A 67 -9.27 3.16 1.83
N GLN A 68 -9.16 1.83 1.81
CA GLN A 68 -8.36 1.10 2.79
C GLN A 68 -6.87 1.38 2.60
N VAL A 69 -6.37 1.32 1.35
CA VAL A 69 -4.96 1.58 1.04
C VAL A 69 -4.57 3.03 1.31
N GLY A 70 -5.41 4.00 0.92
CA GLY A 70 -5.18 5.41 1.21
C GLY A 70 -5.19 5.74 2.71
N ASN A 71 -5.74 4.86 3.56
CA ASN A 71 -5.75 5.02 5.02
C ASN A 71 -4.58 4.33 5.73
N LEU A 72 -3.66 3.68 5.00
CA LEU A 72 -2.43 3.15 5.61
C LEU A 72 -1.65 4.29 6.29
N THR A 73 -1.07 4.04 7.46
CA THR A 73 -0.21 5.03 8.08
C THR A 73 1.10 5.17 7.32
N THR A 74 1.82 6.27 7.51
CA THR A 74 3.18 6.43 6.97
C THR A 74 4.14 5.38 7.54
N THR A 75 3.95 4.98 8.80
CA THR A 75 4.70 3.88 9.44
C THR A 75 4.44 2.55 8.74
N GLN A 76 3.19 2.22 8.43
CA GLN A 76 2.85 1.01 7.68
C GLN A 76 3.43 1.07 6.26
N THR A 77 3.27 2.20 5.57
CA THR A 77 3.76 2.38 4.19
C THR A 77 5.28 2.26 4.11
N GLY A 78 6.01 2.93 5.01
CA GLY A 78 7.47 2.87 5.04
C GLY A 78 8.04 1.50 5.43
N ALA A 79 7.25 0.68 6.13
CA ALA A 79 7.62 -0.66 6.53
C ALA A 79 7.20 -1.76 5.54
N LEU A 80 6.52 -1.42 4.43
CA LEU A 80 6.14 -2.41 3.41
C LEU A 80 7.37 -3.17 2.91
N THR A 81 7.24 -4.47 2.67
CA THR A 81 8.24 -5.21 1.90
C THR A 81 8.01 -5.03 0.41
N THR A 82 9.01 -5.33 -0.42
CA THR A 82 8.86 -5.34 -1.88
C THR A 82 7.81 -6.36 -2.34
N THR A 83 7.69 -7.48 -1.64
CA THR A 83 6.64 -8.49 -1.89
C THR A 83 5.25 -7.90 -1.69
N THR A 84 4.96 -7.32 -0.52
CA THR A 84 3.66 -6.70 -0.23
C THR A 84 3.37 -5.57 -1.20
N LEU A 85 4.39 -4.75 -1.49
CA LEU A 85 4.29 -3.63 -2.43
C LEU A 85 3.93 -4.11 -3.84
N SER A 86 4.41 -5.28 -4.28
CA SER A 86 4.06 -5.83 -5.59
C SER A 86 2.56 -6.17 -5.75
N GLY A 87 1.85 -6.37 -4.64
CA GLY A 87 0.39 -6.55 -4.62
C GLY A 87 -0.41 -5.24 -4.75
N ILE A 88 0.21 -4.07 -4.56
CA ILE A 88 -0.49 -2.78 -4.68
C ILE A 88 -0.70 -2.46 -6.15
N THR A 89 -1.95 -2.31 -6.57
CA THR A 89 -2.34 -1.95 -7.93
C THR A 89 -2.09 -0.47 -8.23
N SER A 90 -2.00 -0.10 -9.51
CA SER A 90 -1.86 1.30 -9.93
C SER A 90 -3.00 2.20 -9.45
N THR A 91 -4.23 1.70 -9.41
CA THR A 91 -5.40 2.42 -8.87
C THR A 91 -5.27 2.66 -7.36
N GLN A 92 -4.69 1.72 -6.61
CA GLN A 92 -4.41 1.92 -5.19
C GLN A 92 -3.22 2.87 -4.96
N VAL A 93 -2.20 2.87 -5.84
CA VAL A 93 -1.13 3.88 -5.80
C VAL A 93 -1.69 5.29 -5.97
N ALA A 94 -2.65 5.49 -6.88
CA ALA A 94 -3.33 6.78 -7.05
C ALA A 94 -4.05 7.27 -5.77
N ALA A 95 -4.40 6.35 -4.86
CA ALA A 95 -5.07 6.67 -3.60
C ALA A 95 -4.11 7.01 -2.46
N LEU A 96 -2.80 6.74 -2.61
CA LEU A 96 -1.80 7.11 -1.62
C LEU A 96 -1.57 8.62 -1.61
N THR A 97 -1.43 9.19 -0.42
CA THR A 97 -0.94 10.55 -0.24
C THR A 97 0.54 10.65 -0.60
N THR A 98 0.97 11.85 -0.96
CA THR A 98 2.38 12.11 -1.24
C THR A 98 3.28 11.86 -0.03
N THR A 99 2.77 12.09 1.19
CA THR A 99 3.48 11.79 2.44
C THR A 99 3.69 10.29 2.63
N GLN A 100 2.71 9.45 2.30
CA GLN A 100 2.87 7.99 2.32
C GLN A 100 3.90 7.54 1.28
N ILE A 101 3.85 8.08 0.06
CA ILE A 101 4.82 7.72 -0.99
C ILE A 101 6.23 8.13 -0.60
N ASN A 102 6.42 9.33 -0.05
CA ASN A 102 7.71 9.79 0.46
C ASN A 102 8.18 9.03 1.71
N ALA A 103 7.30 8.28 2.40
CA ALA A 103 7.67 7.42 3.52
C ALA A 103 8.23 6.06 3.06
N LEU A 104 8.07 5.67 1.80
CA LEU A 104 8.69 4.46 1.26
C LEU A 104 10.21 4.53 1.39
N SER A 105 10.83 3.40 1.72
CA SER A 105 12.28 3.26 1.61
C SER A 105 12.72 3.46 0.16
N THR A 106 13.96 3.88 -0.07
CA THR A 106 14.52 4.02 -1.43
C THR A 106 14.52 2.68 -2.18
N THR A 107 14.74 1.57 -1.49
CA THR A 107 14.62 0.21 -2.06
C THR A 107 13.20 -0.07 -2.54
N ASN A 108 12.19 0.27 -1.75
CA ASN A 108 10.79 0.06 -2.13
C ASN A 108 10.36 0.98 -3.27
N ALA A 109 10.77 2.26 -3.23
CA ALA A 109 10.51 3.18 -4.32
C ALA A 109 11.13 2.68 -5.63
N ALA A 110 12.39 2.20 -5.61
CA ALA A 110 13.04 1.59 -6.76
C ALA A 110 12.38 0.26 -7.21
N ALA A 111 11.69 -0.43 -6.31
CA ALA A 111 10.98 -1.68 -6.63
C ALA A 111 9.59 -1.47 -7.25
N LEU A 112 9.08 -0.23 -7.31
CA LEU A 112 7.80 0.05 -7.97
C LEU A 112 7.89 -0.28 -9.46
N SER A 113 6.93 -1.07 -9.93
CA SER A 113 6.79 -1.38 -11.36
C SER A 113 6.39 -0.15 -12.17
N THR A 114 6.62 -0.19 -13.49
CA THR A 114 6.17 0.87 -14.40
C THR A 114 4.66 1.07 -14.33
N THR A 115 3.87 0.00 -14.23
CA THR A 115 2.41 0.09 -14.07
C THR A 115 2.00 0.80 -12.76
N GLN A 116 2.72 0.57 -11.66
CA GLN A 116 2.46 1.29 -10.40
C GLN A 116 2.86 2.77 -10.52
N ILE A 117 3.98 3.05 -11.18
CA ILE A 117 4.44 4.42 -11.47
C ILE A 117 3.41 5.16 -12.35
N ASP A 118 2.82 4.50 -13.35
CA ASP A 118 1.75 5.07 -14.18
C ASP A 118 0.49 5.43 -13.38
N GLY A 119 0.29 4.79 -12.22
CA GLY A 119 -0.78 5.12 -11.28
C GLY A 119 -0.57 6.43 -10.52
N LEU A 120 0.64 7.00 -10.50
CA LEU A 120 0.92 8.26 -9.83
C LEU A 120 0.28 9.43 -10.58
N SER A 121 -0.54 10.22 -9.88
CA SER A 121 -1.06 11.50 -10.38
C SER A 121 0.03 12.56 -10.48
N ALA A 122 -0.20 13.59 -11.30
CA ALA A 122 0.70 14.74 -11.42
C ALA A 122 0.96 15.44 -10.07
N ALA A 123 -0.07 15.54 -9.22
CA ALA A 123 0.05 16.16 -7.89
C ALA A 123 0.88 15.33 -6.91
N GLN A 124 0.81 14.00 -6.98
CA GLN A 124 1.69 13.13 -6.22
C GLN A 124 3.15 13.32 -6.68
N VAL A 125 3.39 13.26 -8.00
CA VAL A 125 4.74 13.43 -8.58
C VAL A 125 5.36 14.78 -8.21
N SER A 126 4.60 15.88 -8.29
CA SER A 126 5.10 17.22 -7.95
C SER A 126 5.48 17.38 -6.48
N GLY A 127 4.84 16.63 -5.57
CA GLY A 127 5.15 16.68 -4.14
C GLY A 127 6.16 15.63 -3.68
N LEU A 128 6.72 14.81 -4.59
CA LEU A 128 7.74 13.84 -4.22
C LEU A 128 9.03 14.55 -3.79
N SER A 129 9.71 13.94 -2.81
CA SER A 129 11.05 14.37 -2.42
C SER A 129 12.05 14.04 -3.53
N THR A 130 13.16 14.78 -3.58
CA THR A 130 14.26 14.49 -4.51
C THR A 130 14.83 13.09 -4.32
N THR A 131 14.91 12.61 -3.07
CA THR A 131 15.31 11.25 -2.74
C THR A 131 14.39 10.21 -3.35
N THR A 132 13.07 10.37 -3.20
CA THR A 132 12.08 9.45 -3.75
C THR A 132 12.08 9.47 -5.28
N LEU A 133 12.17 10.65 -5.89
CA LEU A 133 12.28 10.77 -7.35
C LEU A 133 13.54 10.10 -7.90
N ASN A 134 14.68 10.29 -7.25
CA ASN A 134 15.92 9.65 -7.64
C ASN A 134 15.81 8.12 -7.52
N ALA A 135 15.15 7.61 -6.49
CA ALA A 135 14.89 6.17 -6.36
C ALA A 135 14.00 5.64 -7.49
N LEU A 136 12.90 6.32 -7.82
CA LEU A 136 12.03 5.98 -8.96
C LEU A 136 12.79 6.02 -10.30
N SER A 137 13.76 6.92 -10.44
CA SER A 137 14.53 7.08 -11.67
C SER A 137 15.35 5.87 -12.06
N THR A 138 15.75 5.04 -11.09
CA THR A 138 16.49 3.79 -11.33
C THR A 138 15.66 2.75 -12.09
N THR A 139 14.33 2.84 -12.00
CA THR A 139 13.35 1.96 -12.69
C THR A 139 12.76 2.64 -13.94
N GLY A 140 13.03 3.93 -14.14
CA GLY A 140 12.79 4.65 -15.38
C GLY A 140 12.05 5.98 -15.20
N VAL A 141 12.79 7.08 -15.03
CA VAL A 141 12.26 8.43 -15.34
C VAL A 141 11.78 8.51 -16.80
N ALA A 142 12.34 7.68 -17.68
CA ALA A 142 11.91 7.53 -19.07
C ALA A 142 10.49 6.92 -19.23
N SER A 143 9.96 6.27 -18.19
CA SER A 143 8.61 5.69 -18.18
C SER A 143 7.55 6.68 -17.70
N LEU A 144 7.94 7.86 -17.20
CA LEU A 144 6.97 8.87 -16.78
C LEU A 144 6.20 9.39 -17.99
N SER A 145 4.87 9.41 -17.88
CA SER A 145 4.02 10.08 -18.86
C SER A 145 4.35 11.57 -18.94
N SER A 146 4.03 12.21 -20.07
CA SER A 146 4.21 13.65 -20.24
C SER A 146 3.49 14.49 -19.17
N THR A 147 2.35 14.01 -18.67
CA THR A 147 1.62 14.62 -17.56
C THR A 147 2.39 14.56 -16.24
N GLN A 148 3.05 13.45 -15.94
CA GLN A 148 3.87 13.31 -14.74
C GLN A 148 5.17 14.12 -14.84
N ALA A 149 5.81 14.12 -16.02
CA ALA A 149 7.00 14.92 -16.28
C ALA A 149 6.73 16.43 -16.12
N ALA A 150 5.56 16.92 -16.53
CA ALA A 150 5.16 18.31 -16.33
C ALA A 150 5.12 18.71 -14.84
N GLY A 151 4.67 17.80 -13.96
CA GLY A 151 4.63 18.01 -12.50
C GLY A 151 6.00 18.15 -11.82
N ILE A 152 7.05 17.55 -12.40
CA ILE A 152 8.45 17.69 -11.93
C ILE A 152 8.96 19.11 -12.18
N THR A 153 8.70 19.63 -13.39
CA THR A 153 9.25 20.93 -13.83
C THR A 153 8.72 22.13 -13.05
N SER A 154 7.54 22.04 -12.43
CA SER A 154 6.91 23.17 -11.74
C SER A 154 7.43 23.42 -10.31
N THR A 155 8.18 22.50 -9.70
CA THR A 155 8.51 22.57 -8.26
C THR A 155 9.95 22.21 -7.90
N GLN A 156 10.70 21.56 -8.80
CA GLN A 156 12.00 20.95 -8.48
C GLN A 156 13.20 21.53 -9.25
N SER A 157 13.04 22.71 -9.86
CA SER A 157 14.15 23.48 -10.44
C SER A 157 14.86 24.33 -9.40
#